data_AF-A0A6C0CWQ6-F1
#
_entry.id   AF-A0A6C0CWQ6-F1
#
_cell.length_a   1.000
_cell.length_b   1.000
_cell.length_c   1.000
_cell.angle_alpha   90.00
_cell.angle_beta   90.00
_cell.angle_gamma   90.00
#
_symmetry.space_group_name_H-M   'P 1'
#
loop_
_entity.id
_entity.type
_entity.pdbx_description
1 polymer ?
#
loop_
_entity_poly.entity_id
_entity_poly.type
_entity_poly.pdbx_seq_one_letter_code
_entity_poly.pdbx_strand_id
1 'polypeptide(L)'
;MNSPLSIIEHKLPRELINIIQTYLINEIALEAIYYHIDYLYEAQDDYEEALVNDNECKCYRYFNPRANRWKERECNFCYMMEYTTNYQLPAYKTCIWNNSQLSKILTTWSEIEKKYYEQEDKKIL
;
A
#
# COMPACT_ATOMS: atom_id res chain seq x y z
N MET A 1 16.69 -5.14 -20.62
CA MET A 1 15.95 -6.14 -19.82
C MET A 1 14.90 -6.76 -20.72
N ASN A 2 15.01 -8.05 -21.00
CA ASN A 2 14.06 -8.78 -21.85
C ASN A 2 12.87 -9.20 -20.98
N SER A 3 11.82 -8.38 -20.93
CA SER A 3 10.57 -8.85 -20.36
C SER A 3 9.84 -9.72 -21.40
N PRO A 4 8.96 -10.63 -21.00
CA PRO A 4 8.13 -11.39 -21.95
C PRO A 4 7.41 -10.48 -22.96
N LEU A 5 7.09 -9.24 -22.57
CA LEU A 5 6.49 -8.23 -23.44
C LEU A 5 7.39 -7.78 -24.59
N SER A 6 8.71 -7.68 -24.40
CA SER A 6 9.62 -7.24 -25.47
C SER A 6 9.70 -8.22 -26.63
N ILE A 7 9.28 -9.48 -26.43
CA ILE A 7 9.22 -10.51 -27.48
C ILE A 7 7.95 -10.34 -28.34
N ILE A 8 6.89 -9.78 -27.76
CA ILE A 8 5.55 -9.70 -28.36
C ILE A 8 5.32 -8.32 -29.00
N GLU A 9 5.98 -7.28 -28.49
CA GLU A 9 5.89 -5.88 -28.95
C GLU A 9 6.15 -5.68 -30.45
N HIS A 10 6.96 -6.54 -31.08
CA HIS A 10 7.28 -6.43 -32.51
C HIS A 10 6.52 -7.44 -33.39
N LYS A 11 5.71 -8.30 -32.78
CA LYS A 11 5.00 -9.38 -33.48
C LYS A 11 3.50 -9.18 -33.54
N LEU A 12 2.94 -8.40 -32.62
CA LEU A 12 1.50 -8.18 -32.54
C LEU A 12 1.14 -6.69 -32.66
N PRO A 13 -0.03 -6.37 -33.26
CA PRO A 13 -0.63 -5.04 -33.17
C PRO A 13 -0.74 -4.55 -31.73
N ARG A 14 -0.62 -3.24 -31.55
CA ARG A 14 -0.60 -2.61 -30.22
C ARG A 14 -1.92 -2.81 -29.48
N GLU A 15 -3.06 -2.88 -30.18
CA GLU A 15 -4.34 -3.22 -29.54
C GLU A 15 -4.33 -4.63 -28.92
N LEU A 16 -3.76 -5.63 -29.60
CA LEU A 16 -3.69 -7.00 -29.10
C LEU A 16 -2.73 -7.14 -27.92
N ILE A 17 -1.62 -6.41 -27.92
CA ILE A 17 -0.69 -6.37 -26.79
C ILE A 17 -1.38 -5.81 -25.55
N ASN A 18 -2.14 -4.72 -25.70
CA ASN A 18 -2.91 -4.14 -24.60
C ASN A 18 -3.95 -5.14 -24.06
N ILE A 19 -4.66 -5.86 -24.94
CA ILE A 19 -5.61 -6.92 -24.54
C ILE A 19 -4.89 -8.03 -23.77
N ILE A 20 -3.76 -8.54 -24.26
CA ILE A 20 -2.99 -9.58 -23.57
C ILE A 20 -2.51 -9.07 -22.20
N GLN A 21 -2.02 -7.84 -22.12
CA GLN A 21 -1.59 -7.23 -20.87
C GLN A 21 -2.70 -7.16 -19.83
N THR A 22 -3.95 -6.93 -20.24
CA THR A 22 -5.09 -6.95 -19.31
C THR A 22 -5.35 -8.34 -18.72
N TYR A 23 -4.97 -9.43 -19.39
CA TYR A 23 -5.08 -10.80 -18.88
C TYR A 23 -3.86 -11.24 -18.04
N LEU A 24 -2.76 -10.48 -18.07
CA LEU A 24 -1.56 -10.79 -17.30
C LEU A 24 -1.68 -10.36 -15.82
N ILE A 25 -2.70 -9.57 -15.47
CA ILE A 25 -2.99 -9.22 -14.08
C ILE A 25 -3.73 -10.40 -13.44
N ASN A 26 -3.07 -11.08 -12.50
CA ASN A 26 -3.72 -12.06 -11.65
C ASN A 26 -4.40 -11.31 -10.49
N GLU A 27 -5.70 -11.04 -10.65
CA GLU A 27 -6.49 -10.28 -9.67
C GLU A 27 -6.50 -10.95 -8.29
N ILE A 28 -6.58 -12.28 -8.22
CA ILE A 28 -6.53 -13.04 -6.95
C ILE A 28 -5.18 -12.83 -6.25
N ALA A 29 -4.08 -12.87 -7.00
CA ALA A 29 -2.76 -12.63 -6.42
C ALA A 29 -2.61 -11.17 -5.97
N LEU A 30 -3.16 -10.22 -6.73
CA LEU A 30 -3.12 -8.81 -6.40
C LEU A 30 -3.95 -8.50 -5.14
N GLU A 31 -5.14 -9.10 -5.03
CA GLU A 31 -6.00 -9.03 -3.85
C GLU A 31 -5.28 -9.55 -2.61
N ALA A 32 -4.67 -10.73 -2.69
CA ALA A 32 -3.91 -11.30 -1.58
C ALA A 32 -2.72 -10.40 -1.17
N ILE A 33 -2.02 -9.81 -2.13
CA ILE A 33 -0.93 -8.85 -1.87
C ILE A 33 -1.49 -7.59 -1.19
N TYR A 34 -2.63 -7.07 -1.66
CA TYR A 34 -3.26 -5.89 -1.08
C TYR A 34 -3.67 -6.11 0.37
N TYR A 35 -4.37 -7.21 0.68
CA TYR A 35 -4.73 -7.54 2.06
C TYR A 35 -3.52 -7.77 2.95
N HIS A 36 -2.44 -8.33 2.39
CA HIS A 36 -1.20 -8.46 3.15
C HIS A 36 -0.55 -7.10 3.44
N ILE A 37 -0.58 -6.17 2.48
CA ILE A 37 -0.11 -4.79 2.69
C ILE A 37 -0.93 -4.10 3.78
N ASP A 38 -2.25 -4.24 3.76
CA ASP A 38 -3.16 -3.66 4.74
C ASP A 38 -2.87 -4.19 6.15
N TYR A 39 -2.76 -5.52 6.29
CA TYR A 39 -2.31 -6.17 7.52
C TYR A 39 -0.98 -5.62 8.05
N LEU A 40 -0.02 -5.33 7.17
CA LEU A 40 1.27 -4.77 7.59
C LEU A 40 1.14 -3.34 8.11
N TYR A 41 0.24 -2.53 7.55
CA TYR A 41 -0.08 -1.21 8.10
C TYR A 41 -0.69 -1.33 9.49
N GLU A 42 -1.69 -2.19 9.67
CA GLU A 42 -2.32 -2.43 10.97
C GLU A 42 -1.30 -2.92 12.01
N ALA A 43 -0.48 -3.92 11.67
CA ALA A 43 0.54 -4.45 12.57
C ALA A 43 1.59 -3.40 12.98
N GLN A 44 1.94 -2.48 12.06
CA GLN A 44 2.82 -1.37 12.38
C GLN A 44 2.15 -0.35 13.30
N ASP A 45 0.87 -0.04 13.07
CA ASP A 45 0.10 0.86 13.91
C ASP A 45 -0.06 0.33 15.34
N ASP A 46 -0.37 -0.96 15.50
CA ASP A 46 -0.48 -1.66 16.79
C ASP A 46 0.85 -1.66 17.54
N TYR A 47 1.96 -1.93 16.83
CA TYR A 47 3.30 -1.93 17.42
C TYR A 47 3.69 -0.54 17.94
N GLU A 48 3.43 0.51 17.16
CA GLU A 48 3.66 1.88 17.59
C GLU A 48 2.76 2.29 18.76
N GLU A 49 1.51 1.84 18.80
CA GLU A 49 0.61 2.09 19.93
C GLU A 49 1.12 1.43 21.22
N ALA A 50 1.56 0.17 21.15
CA ALA A 50 2.17 -0.53 22.28
C ALA A 50 3.41 0.23 22.81
N LEU A 51 4.28 0.70 21.90
CA LEU A 51 5.46 1.48 22.24
C LEU A 51 5.12 2.80 22.95
N VAL A 52 4.07 3.50 22.53
CA VAL A 52 3.62 4.74 23.17
C VAL A 52 3.09 4.46 24.58
N ASN A 53 2.29 3.41 24.72
CA ASN A 53 1.70 3.00 26.00
C ASN A 53 2.78 2.63 27.03
N ASP A 54 3.85 1.96 26.61
CA ASP A 54 4.97 1.55 27.48
C ASP A 54 5.89 2.71 27.90
N ASN A 55 5.87 3.85 27.21
CA ASN A 55 6.79 4.97 27.44
C ASN A 55 6.19 6.13 28.27
N GLU A 56 5.04 5.95 28.94
CA GLU A 56 4.30 6.98 29.70
C GLU A 56 4.14 8.32 28.93
N CYS A 57 4.16 8.23 27.61
CA CYS A 57 4.32 9.37 26.71
C CYS A 57 2.98 9.58 25.99
N LYS A 58 2.40 10.77 26.09
CA LYS A 58 1.15 11.09 25.37
C LYS A 58 1.46 11.50 23.93
N CYS A 59 1.51 10.52 23.04
CA CYS A 59 1.61 10.77 21.61
C CYS A 59 0.20 10.91 21.01
N TYR A 60 -0.09 12.06 20.40
CA TYR A 60 -1.38 12.29 19.73
C TYR A 60 -1.21 12.15 18.21
N ARG A 61 -1.90 11.17 17.59
CA ARG A 61 -2.04 11.07 16.13
C ARG A 61 -3.17 12.00 15.67
N TYR A 62 -2.92 12.83 14.66
CA TYR A 62 -4.00 13.49 13.93
C TYR A 62 -4.18 12.80 12.59
N PHE A 63 -5.35 12.21 12.35
CA PHE A 63 -5.75 11.83 11.00
C PHE A 63 -6.04 13.11 10.21
N ASN A 64 -5.12 13.48 9.32
CA ASN A 64 -5.33 14.51 8.31
C ASN A 64 -5.08 13.88 6.93
N PRO A 65 -6.03 13.99 5.97
CA PRO A 65 -5.86 13.47 4.60
C PRO A 65 -4.60 13.94 3.87
N ARG A 66 -3.89 14.96 4.37
CA ARG A 66 -2.69 15.53 3.76
C ARG A 66 -1.39 15.24 4.52
N ALA A 67 -1.43 14.73 5.75
CA ALA A 67 -0.26 14.25 6.49
C ALA A 67 -0.65 13.56 7.80
N ASN A 68 -0.29 12.28 7.97
CA ASN A 68 -0.24 11.63 9.28
C ASN A 68 0.99 12.17 10.01
N ARG A 69 0.81 13.16 10.89
CA ARG A 69 1.90 13.64 11.74
C ARG A 69 1.50 13.54 13.20
N TRP A 70 2.46 13.18 14.04
CA TRP A 70 2.30 13.20 15.48
C TRP A 70 2.35 14.66 15.92
N LYS A 71 1.39 15.08 16.76
CA LYS A 71 1.50 16.38 17.39
C LYS A 71 2.64 16.31 18.40
N GLU A 72 3.75 16.99 18.13
CA GLU A 72 4.68 17.35 19.20
C GLU A 72 3.92 18.11 20.28
N ARG A 73 4.13 17.73 21.55
CA ARG A 73 4.57 18.69 22.58
C ARG A 73 4.89 18.12 23.96
N GLU A 74 4.66 16.83 24.22
CA GLU A 74 4.90 16.33 25.60
C GLU A 74 6.14 15.43 25.74
N CYS A 75 6.70 14.87 24.66
CA CYS A 75 7.80 13.90 24.79
C CYS A 75 8.57 13.61 23.48
N ASN A 76 9.91 13.48 23.58
CA ASN A 76 10.84 13.27 22.45
C ASN A 76 10.64 11.91 21.75
N PHE A 77 10.01 10.95 22.42
CA PHE A 77 9.78 9.61 21.89
C PHE A 77 8.91 9.62 20.63
N CYS A 78 7.81 10.38 20.62
CA CYS A 78 6.92 10.47 19.44
C CYS A 78 7.66 11.06 18.22
N TYR A 79 8.51 12.07 18.45
CA TYR A 79 9.35 12.64 17.40
C TYR A 79 10.32 11.60 16.83
N MET A 80 10.95 10.82 17.70
CA MET A 80 11.85 9.74 17.28
C MET A 80 11.10 8.63 16.52
N MET A 81 9.86 8.32 16.89
CA MET A 81 9.04 7.37 16.13
C MET A 81 8.65 7.91 14.74
N GLU A 82 8.27 9.17 14.62
CA GLU A 82 7.86 9.77 13.33
C GLU A 82 9.02 9.88 12.33
N TYR A 83 10.19 10.30 12.80
CA TYR A 83 11.30 10.71 11.93
C TYR A 83 12.42 9.67 11.82
N THR A 84 12.29 8.50 12.45
CA THR A 84 13.28 7.42 12.33
C THR A 84 12.64 6.11 11.93
N THR A 85 13.41 5.27 11.24
CA THR A 85 12.96 3.91 10.89
C THR A 85 13.17 2.94 12.04
N ASN A 86 13.74 3.34 13.18
CA ASN A 86 14.12 2.42 14.26
C ASN A 86 12.91 1.70 14.89
N TYR A 87 11.73 2.32 14.81
CA TYR A 87 10.48 1.80 15.38
C TYR A 87 9.54 1.19 14.33
N GLN A 88 10.08 0.85 13.17
CA GLN A 88 9.34 0.13 12.14
C GLN A 88 9.65 -1.38 12.21
N LEU A 89 8.61 -2.19 12.13
CA LEU A 89 8.72 -3.64 12.04
C LEU A 89 9.55 -4.03 10.79
N PRO A 90 10.39 -5.09 10.85
CA PRO A 90 11.20 -5.50 9.71
C PRO A 90 10.40 -5.80 8.44
N ALA A 91 9.23 -6.43 8.60
CA ALA A 91 8.32 -6.73 7.50
C ALA A 91 7.75 -5.43 6.89
N TYR A 92 7.35 -4.48 7.72
CA TYR A 92 6.88 -3.17 7.28
C TYR A 92 7.95 -2.42 6.47
N LYS A 93 9.19 -2.38 6.98
CA LYS A 93 10.31 -1.75 6.27
C LYS A 93 10.54 -2.33 4.88
N THR A 94 10.49 -3.66 4.79
CA THR A 94 10.82 -4.37 3.55
C THR A 94 9.70 -4.23 2.53
N CYS A 95 8.46 -4.45 2.95
CA CYS A 95 7.32 -4.58 2.05
C CYS A 95 6.62 -3.25 1.77
N ILE A 96 6.72 -2.28 2.68
CA ILE A 96 6.06 -0.98 2.56
C ILE A 96 7.09 0.11 2.26
N TRP A 97 7.99 0.39 3.21
CA TRP A 97 8.91 1.53 3.11
C TRP A 97 9.90 1.42 1.95
N ASN A 98 10.54 0.25 1.78
CA ASN A 98 11.55 0.00 0.75
C ASN A 98 10.96 -0.60 -0.54
N ASN A 99 9.65 -0.47 -0.76
CA ASN A 99 9.00 -1.07 -1.91
C ASN A 99 8.67 -0.02 -2.98
N SER A 100 9.50 0.05 -4.01
CA SER A 100 9.31 0.97 -5.15
C SER A 100 8.06 0.65 -6.00
N GLN A 101 7.49 -0.55 -5.85
CA GLN A 101 6.28 -0.97 -6.57
C GLN A 101 5.00 -0.74 -5.77
N LEU A 102 5.08 -0.35 -4.48
CA LEU A 102 3.92 -0.22 -3.60
C LEU A 102 2.85 0.70 -4.19
N SER A 103 3.23 1.91 -4.62
CA SER A 103 2.28 2.86 -5.22
C SER A 103 1.57 2.25 -6.43
N LYS A 104 2.28 1.48 -7.26
CA LYS A 104 1.69 0.83 -8.43
C LYS A 104 0.67 -0.23 -8.01
N ILE A 105 1.02 -1.06 -7.03
CA ILE A 105 0.12 -2.10 -6.48
C ILE A 105 -1.17 -1.46 -5.96
N LEU A 106 -1.07 -0.42 -5.13
CA LEU A 106 -2.22 0.27 -4.54
C LEU A 106 -3.09 0.96 -5.61
N THR A 107 -2.48 1.59 -6.61
CA THR A 107 -3.23 2.21 -7.71
C THR A 107 -3.96 1.17 -8.55
N THR A 108 -3.28 0.08 -8.94
CA THR A 108 -3.90 -0.99 -9.73
C THR A 108 -5.04 -1.67 -8.97
N TRP A 109 -4.89 -1.92 -7.67
CA TRP A 109 -5.98 -2.45 -6.86
C TRP A 109 -7.19 -1.51 -6.82
N SER A 110 -6.98 -0.21 -6.57
CA SER A 110 -8.07 0.78 -6.54
C SER A 110 -8.83 0.87 -7.86
N GLU A 111 -8.14 0.71 -9.00
CA GLU A 111 -8.79 0.67 -10.32
C GLU A 111 -9.65 -0.58 -10.51
N ILE A 112 -9.17 -1.74 -10.04
CA ILE A 112 -9.91 -3.01 -10.08
C ILE A 112 -11.13 -2.95 -9.16
N GLU A 113 -10.94 -2.46 -7.93
CA GLU A 113 -12.00 -2.29 -6.94
C GLU A 113 -13.15 -1.42 -7.48
N LYS A 114 -12.83 -0.26 -8.06
CA LYS A 114 -13.83 0.61 -8.71
C LYS A 114 -14.60 -0.11 -9.82
N LYS A 115 -13.90 -0.89 -10.65
CA LYS A 115 -14.54 -1.64 -11.74
C LYS A 115 -15.56 -2.65 -11.21
N TYR A 116 -15.27 -3.31 -10.08
CA TYR A 116 -16.19 -4.27 -9.49
C TYR A 116 -17.38 -3.59 -8.80
N TYR A 117 -17.14 -2.56 -7.98
CA TYR A 117 -18.20 -1.92 -7.21
C TYR A 117 -19.08 -0.95 -8.02
N GLU A 118 -18.55 -0.25 -9.03
CA GLU A 118 -19.38 0.57 -9.96
C GLU A 118 -20.25 -0.30 -10.89
N GLN A 119 -19.93 -1.59 -11.05
CA GLN A 119 -20.74 -2.54 -11.82
C GLN A 119 -21.88 -3.15 -11.01
N GLU A 120 -21.74 -3.24 -9.67
CA GLU A 120 -22.82 -3.69 -8.79
C GLU A 120 -23.95 -2.66 -8.70
N ASP A 121 -23.61 -1.36 -8.60
CA ASP A 121 -24.61 -0.28 -8.57
C ASP A 121 -25.44 -0.17 -9.86
N LYS A 122 -24.87 -0.55 -11.01
CA LYS A 122 -25.58 -0.57 -12.31
C LYS A 122 -26.48 -1.77 -12.51
N LYS A 123 -26.40 -2.81 -11.67
CA LYS A 123 -27.27 -3.99 -11.75
C LYS A 123 -28.56 -3.85 -10.92
N ILE A 124 -28.69 -2.77 -10.14
CA ILE A 124 -29.82 -2.53 -9.23
C ILE A 124 -30.87 -1.55 -9.83
N LEU A 125 -30.65 -1.05 -11.05
CA LEU A 125 -31.61 -0.22 -11.82
C LEU A 125 -32.18 -0.98 -13.03
#